data_AF-A0A3A5L888-F1
#
_entry.id   AF-A0A3A5L888-F1
#
_cell.length_a   1.000
_cell.length_b   1.000
_cell.length_c   1.000
_cell.angle_alpha   90.00
_cell.angle_beta   90.00
_cell.angle_gamma   90.00
#
_symmetry.space_group_name_H-M   'P 1'
#
loop_
_entity.id
_entity.type
_entity.pdbx_description
1 polymer ?
#
loop_
_entity_poly.entity_id
_entity_poly.type
_entity_poly.pdbx_seq_one_letter_code
_entity_poly.pdbx_strand_id
1 'polypeptide(L)'
;MASPLLEVRIQLPKILLSDIRHDKSGFEELTNLYAKAKEYTFETIQIDMSTTAWLDADMCSSFGAILYHVTSNLNNVDLVNLQPQVESILLKNRFLSHYGKKSIVDSWKTTIKYRHFDVKDGRSFAEYVESEFIDRDEVPKMSIGLKKKFKESIFEIFSIRCSTQKRN
;
A
#
# COMPACT_ATOMS: atom_id res chain seq x y z
N MET A 1 -48.91 14.61 -16.41
CA MET A 1 -48.37 13.26 -16.19
C MET A 1 -46.86 13.38 -16.19
N ALA A 2 -46.22 13.34 -15.02
CA ALA A 2 -44.77 13.44 -14.90
C ALA A 2 -44.15 12.08 -15.24
N SER A 3 -43.22 12.07 -16.20
CA SER A 3 -42.43 10.89 -16.53
C SER A 3 -41.55 10.52 -15.33
N PRO A 4 -41.48 9.24 -14.89
CA PRO A 4 -40.51 8.85 -13.89
C PRO A 4 -39.13 8.93 -14.52
N LEU A 5 -38.26 9.78 -13.98
CA LEU A 5 -36.84 9.71 -14.26
C LEU A 5 -36.39 8.32 -13.77
N LEU A 6 -36.02 7.45 -14.70
CA LEU A 6 -35.25 6.25 -14.41
C LEU A 6 -33.96 6.71 -13.71
N GLU A 7 -33.88 6.54 -12.39
CA GLU A 7 -32.61 6.58 -11.68
C GLU A 7 -31.72 5.49 -12.29
N VAL A 8 -30.85 5.89 -13.22
CA VAL A 8 -29.75 5.03 -13.67
C VAL A 8 -28.83 4.87 -12.47
N ARG A 9 -29.03 3.79 -11.70
CA ARG A 9 -28.08 3.37 -10.68
C ARG A 9 -26.83 2.89 -11.39
N ILE A 10 -25.87 3.78 -11.58
CA ILE A 10 -24.53 3.40 -12.05
C ILE A 10 -23.95 2.48 -10.98
N GLN A 11 -23.87 1.19 -11.28
CA GLN A 11 -23.20 0.23 -10.42
C GLN A 11 -21.70 0.37 -10.67
N LEU A 12 -20.99 0.86 -9.66
CA LEU A 12 -19.54 0.93 -9.71
C LEU A 12 -18.94 -0.48 -9.79
N PRO A 13 -17.88 -0.70 -10.60
CA PRO A 13 -17.13 -1.93 -10.59
C PRO A 13 -16.70 -2.29 -9.17
N LYS A 14 -17.01 -3.51 -8.74
CA LYS A 14 -16.68 -4.00 -7.41
C LYS A 14 -15.81 -5.24 -7.49
N ILE A 15 -14.66 -5.21 -6.82
CA ILE A 15 -13.73 -6.33 -6.73
C ILE A 15 -13.63 -6.74 -5.27
N LEU A 16 -14.00 -7.99 -4.98
CA LEU A 16 -13.83 -8.57 -3.65
C LEU A 16 -12.35 -8.85 -3.38
N LEU A 17 -11.89 -8.52 -2.18
CA LEU A 17 -10.53 -8.77 -1.71
C LEU A 17 -10.55 -9.77 -0.54
N SER A 18 -9.79 -10.85 -0.70
CA SER A 18 -9.57 -11.86 0.34
C SER A 18 -8.43 -11.45 1.28
N ASP A 19 -8.09 -12.30 2.25
CA ASP A 19 -6.94 -12.10 3.12
C ASP A 19 -5.64 -11.91 2.33
N ILE A 20 -4.84 -10.92 2.73
CA ILE A 20 -3.51 -10.67 2.15
C ILE A 20 -2.46 -11.05 3.18
N ARG A 21 -1.86 -12.21 2.98
CA ARG A 21 -0.76 -12.73 3.81
C ARG A 21 0.58 -12.61 3.11
N HIS A 22 1.67 -12.54 3.85
CA HIS A 22 3.04 -12.63 3.32
C HIS A 22 3.38 -14.08 2.95
N ASP A 23 2.60 -14.63 2.03
CA ASP A 23 2.82 -15.94 1.45
C ASP A 23 2.36 -15.93 -0.01
N LYS A 24 2.48 -17.07 -0.66
CA LYS A 24 2.07 -17.25 -2.05
C LYS A 24 0.61 -16.83 -2.29
N SER A 25 -0.30 -17.16 -1.37
CA SER A 25 -1.73 -16.89 -1.53
C SER A 25 -2.03 -15.39 -1.53
N GLY A 26 -1.38 -14.61 -0.67
CA GLY A 26 -1.55 -13.16 -0.66
C GLY A 26 -1.04 -12.49 -1.95
N PHE A 27 0.10 -12.94 -2.48
CA PHE A 27 0.59 -12.44 -3.78
C PHE A 27 -0.29 -12.84 -4.96
N GLU A 28 -0.86 -14.05 -4.95
CA GLU A 28 -1.85 -14.48 -5.95
C GLU A 28 -3.12 -13.62 -5.88
N GLU A 29 -3.60 -13.31 -4.68
CA GLU A 29 -4.77 -12.45 -4.49
C GLU A 29 -4.52 -11.02 -5.00
N LEU A 30 -3.36 -10.44 -4.70
CA LEU A 30 -2.93 -9.14 -5.24
C LEU A 30 -2.82 -9.16 -6.77
N THR A 31 -2.32 -10.25 -7.35
CA THR A 31 -2.23 -10.40 -8.80
C THR A 31 -3.62 -10.49 -9.43
N ASN A 32 -4.54 -11.23 -8.82
CA ASN A 32 -5.93 -11.34 -9.24
C ASN A 32 -6.66 -9.99 -9.16
N LEU A 33 -6.43 -9.23 -8.09
CA LEU A 33 -6.93 -7.86 -7.94
C LEU A 33 -6.48 -7.00 -9.12
N TYR A 34 -5.18 -6.96 -9.40
CA TYR A 34 -4.64 -6.18 -10.52
C TYR A 34 -5.21 -6.62 -11.87
N ALA A 35 -5.27 -7.93 -12.10
CA ALA A 35 -5.78 -8.51 -13.35
C ALA A 35 -7.25 -8.16 -13.61
N LYS A 36 -8.07 -8.03 -12.56
CA LYS A 36 -9.46 -7.55 -12.67
C LYS A 36 -9.52 -6.04 -12.83
N ALA A 37 -8.74 -5.30 -12.04
CA ALA A 37 -8.78 -3.84 -12.01
C ALA A 37 -8.30 -3.19 -13.32
N LYS A 38 -7.34 -3.80 -14.02
CA LYS A 38 -6.79 -3.29 -15.29
C LYS A 38 -7.78 -3.33 -16.46
N GLU A 39 -8.87 -4.10 -16.35
CA GLU A 39 -9.91 -4.20 -17.38
C GLU A 39 -10.81 -2.96 -17.41
N TYR A 40 -10.71 -2.09 -16.40
CA TYR A 40 -11.47 -0.84 -16.29
C TYR A 40 -10.60 0.38 -16.66
N THR A 41 -11.22 1.42 -17.20
CA THR A 41 -10.57 2.70 -17.51
C THR A 41 -11.59 3.82 -17.36
N PHE A 42 -11.19 4.96 -16.77
CA PHE A 42 -12.10 6.08 -16.44
C PHE A 42 -13.23 5.70 -15.47
N GLU A 43 -13.00 4.70 -14.61
CA GLU A 43 -13.99 4.20 -13.66
C GLU A 43 -13.56 4.46 -12.21
N THR A 44 -14.54 4.46 -11.29
CA THR A 44 -14.28 4.35 -9.85
C THR A 44 -14.47 2.89 -9.43
N ILE A 45 -13.37 2.21 -9.12
CA ILE A 45 -13.37 0.80 -8.71
C ILE A 45 -13.50 0.71 -7.20
N GLN A 46 -14.50 -0.02 -6.72
CA GLN A 46 -14.65 -0.34 -5.31
C GLN A 46 -13.92 -1.65 -4.98
N ILE A 47 -12.94 -1.58 -4.09
CA ILE A 47 -12.31 -2.76 -3.50
C ILE A 47 -13.09 -3.09 -2.23
N ASP A 48 -13.86 -4.16 -2.29
CA ASP A 48 -14.69 -4.63 -1.19
C ASP A 48 -13.86 -5.52 -0.27
N MET A 49 -13.58 -5.02 0.93
CA MET A 49 -12.77 -5.71 1.94
C MET A 49 -13.62 -6.43 2.99
N SER A 50 -14.91 -6.69 2.71
CA SER A 50 -15.81 -7.36 3.65
C SER A 50 -15.35 -8.76 4.04
N THR A 51 -14.61 -9.45 3.16
CA THR A 51 -14.03 -10.77 3.43
C THR A 51 -12.56 -10.73 3.85
N THR A 52 -11.94 -9.55 3.89
CA THR A 52 -10.54 -9.40 4.33
C THR A 52 -10.49 -9.40 5.85
N ALA A 53 -10.28 -10.56 6.47
CA ALA A 53 -10.09 -10.68 7.90
C ALA A 53 -8.66 -10.32 8.32
N TRP A 54 -7.70 -10.53 7.42
CA TRP A 54 -6.28 -10.30 7.68
C TRP A 54 -5.56 -9.60 6.51
N LEU A 55 -4.72 -8.64 6.85
CA LEU A 55 -3.81 -7.97 5.90
C LEU A 55 -2.48 -7.72 6.60
N ASP A 56 -1.41 -8.38 6.15
CA ASP A 56 -0.07 -8.18 6.70
C ASP A 56 0.46 -6.78 6.41
N ALA A 57 0.98 -6.10 7.44
CA ALA A 57 1.32 -4.69 7.35
C ALA A 57 2.42 -4.38 6.33
N ASP A 58 3.34 -5.30 6.09
CA ASP A 58 4.39 -5.20 5.07
C ASP A 58 3.86 -5.38 3.64
N MET A 59 2.82 -6.20 3.46
CA MET A 59 2.12 -6.39 2.18
C MET A 59 1.39 -5.13 1.71
N CYS A 60 1.17 -4.14 2.58
CA CYS A 60 0.69 -2.81 2.18
C CYS A 60 1.57 -2.15 1.11
N SER A 61 2.87 -2.45 1.10
CA SER A 61 3.80 -1.98 0.05
C SER A 61 3.38 -2.47 -1.34
N SER A 62 3.12 -3.77 -1.46
CA SER A 62 2.73 -4.42 -2.72
C SER A 62 1.31 -4.04 -3.12
N PHE A 63 0.38 -4.05 -2.16
CA PHE A 63 -0.99 -3.62 -2.38
C PHE A 63 -1.06 -2.16 -2.85
N GLY A 64 -0.39 -1.26 -2.16
CA GLY A 64 -0.34 0.16 -2.50
C GLY A 64 0.30 0.43 -3.87
N ALA A 65 1.33 -0.33 -4.25
CA ALA A 65 1.93 -0.23 -5.59
C ALA A 65 0.93 -0.63 -6.69
N ILE A 66 0.12 -1.68 -6.48
CA ILE A 66 -0.95 -2.07 -7.40
C ILE A 66 -2.00 -0.96 -7.50
N LEU A 67 -2.45 -0.42 -6.37
CA LEU A 67 -3.45 0.65 -6.38
C LEU A 67 -2.94 1.91 -7.07
N TYR A 68 -1.67 2.26 -6.84
CA TYR A 68 -1.01 3.36 -7.55
C TYR A 68 -0.99 3.14 -9.07
N HIS A 69 -0.66 1.93 -9.52
CA HIS A 69 -0.71 1.61 -10.95
C HIS A 69 -2.13 1.67 -11.53
N VAL A 70 -3.12 1.15 -10.81
CA VAL A 70 -4.53 1.21 -11.24
C VAL A 70 -5.00 2.66 -11.36
N THR A 71 -4.67 3.52 -10.39
CA THR A 71 -5.07 4.94 -10.44
C THR A 71 -4.29 5.76 -11.46
N SER A 72 -3.03 5.39 -11.74
CA SER A 72 -2.25 6.02 -12.82
C SER A 72 -2.87 5.82 -14.21
N ASN A 73 -3.70 4.80 -14.39
CA ASN A 73 -4.48 4.55 -15.61
C ASN A 73 -5.85 5.27 -15.62
N LEU A 74 -5.94 6.43 -14.98
CA LEU A 74 -7.14 7.30 -14.95
C LEU A 74 -8.37 6.67 -14.26
N ASN A 75 -8.15 5.66 -13.42
CA ASN A 75 -9.18 5.13 -12.53
C ASN A 75 -9.11 5.78 -11.14
N ASN A 76 -10.22 5.75 -10.43
CA ASN A 76 -10.24 5.98 -8.98
C ASN A 76 -10.41 4.65 -8.25
N VAL A 77 -9.92 4.57 -7.02
CA VAL A 77 -10.06 3.38 -6.17
C VAL A 77 -10.62 3.79 -4.82
N ASP A 78 -11.74 3.16 -4.44
CA ASP A 78 -12.36 3.30 -3.13
C ASP A 78 -12.22 2.00 -2.35
N LEU A 79 -11.72 2.08 -1.12
CA LEU A 79 -11.69 0.95 -0.19
C LEU A 79 -12.99 0.95 0.62
N VAL A 80 -13.83 -0.08 0.44
CA VAL A 80 -15.15 -0.18 1.06
C VAL A 80 -15.25 -1.40 1.95
N ASN A 81 -16.17 -1.36 2.92
CA ASN A 81 -16.47 -2.47 3.85
C ASN A 81 -15.23 -3.03 4.59
N LEU A 82 -14.31 -2.15 5.02
CA LEU A 82 -13.14 -2.59 5.78
C LEU A 82 -13.56 -3.27 7.08
N GLN A 83 -13.02 -4.45 7.34
CA GLN A 83 -13.16 -5.07 8.66
C GLN A 83 -12.38 -4.27 9.72
N PRO A 84 -12.89 -4.13 10.97
CA PRO A 84 -12.27 -3.28 11.99
C PRO A 84 -10.80 -3.59 12.30
N GLN A 85 -10.41 -4.87 12.25
CA GLN A 85 -9.03 -5.29 12.53
C GLN A 85 -8.07 -4.82 11.42
N VAL A 86 -8.46 -5.02 10.16
CA VAL A 86 -7.70 -4.56 8.99
C VAL A 86 -7.64 -3.04 8.96
N GLU A 87 -8.77 -2.36 9.21
CA GLU A 87 -8.79 -0.90 9.30
C GLU A 87 -7.82 -0.38 10.37
N SER A 88 -7.75 -1.02 11.54
CA SER A 88 -6.79 -0.63 12.59
C SER A 88 -5.34 -0.72 12.11
N ILE A 89 -4.96 -1.80 11.43
CA ILE A 89 -3.61 -1.98 10.88
C ILE A 89 -3.29 -0.88 9.85
N LEU A 90 -4.21 -0.64 8.91
CA LEU A 90 -4.04 0.35 7.83
C LEU A 90 -4.08 1.81 8.33
N LEU A 91 -4.71 2.08 9.48
CA LEU A 91 -4.67 3.38 10.13
C LEU A 91 -3.37 3.59 10.92
N LYS A 92 -2.86 2.55 11.59
CA LYS A 92 -1.59 2.60 12.36
C LYS A 92 -0.40 2.81 11.44
N ASN A 93 -0.34 2.05 10.34
CA ASN A 93 0.74 2.18 9.37
C ASN A 93 0.55 3.40 8.43
N ARG A 94 -0.50 4.22 8.60
CA ARG A 94 -0.82 5.40 7.79
C ARG A 94 -1.19 5.12 6.32
N PHE A 95 -1.46 3.89 5.93
CA PHE A 95 -1.91 3.56 4.58
C PHE A 95 -3.20 4.30 4.21
N LEU A 96 -4.23 4.28 5.08
CA LEU A 96 -5.50 4.95 4.79
C LEU A 96 -5.41 6.48 4.81
N SER A 97 -4.31 7.07 5.27
CA SER A 97 -4.09 8.51 5.15
C SER A 97 -3.90 8.97 3.71
N HIS A 98 -3.48 8.07 2.81
CA HIS A 98 -3.49 8.32 1.37
C HIS A 98 -4.92 8.35 0.77
N TYR A 99 -5.92 7.88 1.52
CA TYR A 99 -7.34 7.84 1.16
C TYR A 99 -8.18 8.79 2.04
N GLY A 100 -7.54 9.82 2.62
CA GLY A 100 -8.22 10.86 3.40
C GLY A 100 -8.60 10.50 4.84
N LYS A 101 -8.26 9.30 5.34
CA LYS A 101 -8.53 8.91 6.74
C LYS A 101 -7.42 9.35 7.69
N LYS A 102 -7.79 9.75 8.91
CA LYS A 102 -6.83 10.16 9.95
C LYS A 102 -6.14 8.94 10.57
N SER A 103 -4.81 8.88 10.51
CA SER A 103 -4.03 7.80 11.14
C SER A 103 -4.24 7.74 12.65
N ILE A 104 -4.12 6.55 13.23
CA ILE A 104 -4.15 6.34 14.69
C ILE A 104 -2.74 6.09 15.24
N VAL A 105 -2.56 6.29 16.54
CA VAL A 105 -1.28 6.06 17.20
C VAL A 105 -1.01 4.56 17.29
N ASP A 106 0.18 4.15 16.85
CA ASP A 106 0.68 2.79 17.03
C ASP A 106 1.46 2.69 18.35
N SER A 107 0.73 2.52 19.45
CA SER A 107 1.31 2.49 20.81
C SER A 107 2.36 1.39 21.01
N TRP A 108 2.31 0.33 20.21
CA TRP A 108 3.19 -0.82 20.33
C TRP A 108 4.32 -0.82 19.30
N LYS A 109 4.40 0.22 18.45
CA LYS A 109 5.36 0.34 17.34
C LYS A 109 5.41 -0.89 16.43
N THR A 110 4.31 -1.66 16.34
CA THR A 110 4.27 -2.93 15.60
C THR A 110 4.25 -2.74 14.08
N THR A 111 4.07 -1.51 13.60
CA THR A 111 4.00 -1.19 12.18
C THR A 111 5.11 -0.24 11.75
N ILE A 112 5.57 -0.40 10.51
CA ILE A 112 6.38 0.60 9.80
C ILE A 112 5.42 1.47 8.97
N LYS A 113 5.58 2.80 9.04
CA LYS A 113 4.68 3.73 8.35
C LYS A 113 4.78 3.56 6.84
N TYR A 114 3.68 3.26 6.18
CA TYR A 114 3.58 3.25 4.72
C TYR A 114 3.89 4.62 4.13
N ARG A 115 4.69 4.65 3.05
CA ARG A 115 5.07 5.87 2.33
C ARG A 115 5.44 5.53 0.88
N HIS A 116 5.05 6.39 -0.04
CA HIS A 116 5.51 6.37 -1.43
C HIS A 116 6.79 7.20 -1.57
N PHE A 117 7.71 6.75 -2.42
CA PHE A 117 8.93 7.46 -2.78
C PHE A 117 9.06 7.50 -4.30
N ASP A 118 9.35 8.67 -4.85
CA ASP A 118 9.83 8.78 -6.23
C ASP A 118 11.30 8.31 -6.28
N VAL A 119 11.75 7.88 -7.45
CA VAL A 119 13.15 7.56 -7.76
C VAL A 119 14.09 8.73 -7.40
N LYS A 120 13.60 9.97 -7.48
CA LYS A 120 14.36 11.19 -7.15
C LYS A 120 14.46 11.46 -5.65
N ASP A 121 13.66 10.78 -4.82
CA ASP A 121 13.53 11.04 -3.39
C ASP A 121 14.59 10.31 -2.54
N GLY A 122 15.76 10.01 -3.10
CA GLY A 122 16.78 9.19 -2.43
C GLY A 122 17.19 9.70 -1.04
N ARG A 123 17.23 11.03 -0.85
CA ARG A 123 17.47 11.63 0.48
C ARG A 123 16.33 11.36 1.46
N SER A 124 15.08 11.61 1.03
CA SER A 124 13.91 11.39 1.88
C SER A 124 13.68 9.91 2.19
N PHE A 125 14.04 9.01 1.27
CA PHE A 125 14.09 7.57 1.53
C PHE A 125 15.13 7.22 2.57
N ALA A 126 16.36 7.76 2.47
CA ALA A 126 17.41 7.52 3.45
C ALA A 126 17.03 7.98 4.86
N GLU A 127 16.48 9.19 4.97
CA GLU A 127 15.97 9.74 6.24
C GLU A 127 14.86 8.85 6.82
N TYR A 128 13.94 8.37 5.97
CA TYR A 128 12.88 7.45 6.38
C TYR A 128 13.42 6.11 6.90
N VAL A 129 14.35 5.47 6.19
CA VAL A 129 14.95 4.21 6.63
C VAL A 129 15.64 4.40 7.98
N GLU A 130 16.35 5.52 8.17
CA GLU A 130 17.02 5.81 9.43
C GLU A 130 16.02 5.97 10.58
N SER A 131 15.02 6.85 10.44
CA SER A 131 14.10 7.16 11.52
C SER A 131 13.01 6.10 11.78
N GLU A 132 12.54 5.43 10.72
CA GLU A 132 11.40 4.50 10.82
C GLU A 132 11.83 3.04 10.90
N PHE A 133 13.10 2.70 10.70
CA PHE A 133 13.59 1.33 10.79
C PHE A 133 14.87 1.21 11.62
N ILE A 134 15.95 1.91 11.27
CA ILE A 134 17.26 1.67 11.89
C ILE A 134 17.33 2.13 13.35
N ASP A 135 16.70 3.25 13.69
CA ASP A 135 16.75 3.82 15.04
C ASP A 135 15.68 3.23 15.99
N ARG A 136 15.07 2.11 15.59
CA ARG A 136 14.10 1.36 16.41
C ARG A 136 14.79 0.56 17.50
N ASP A 137 14.11 0.46 18.65
CA ASP A 137 14.59 -0.28 19.81
C ASP A 137 14.68 -1.79 19.54
N GLU A 138 13.87 -2.30 18.61
CA GLU A 138 13.83 -3.70 18.19
C GLU A 138 15.03 -4.09 17.30
N VAL A 139 15.71 -3.11 16.69
CA VAL A 139 16.89 -3.37 15.85
C VAL A 139 18.11 -3.57 16.76
N PRO A 140 18.89 -4.65 16.57
CA PRO A 140 20.08 -4.90 17.38
C PRO A 140 21.06 -3.73 17.35
N LYS A 141 21.70 -3.45 18.48
CA LYS A 141 22.77 -2.45 18.56
C LYS A 141 23.93 -2.88 17.64
N MET A 142 24.22 -2.06 16.64
CA MET A 142 25.30 -2.29 15.68
C MET A 142 26.49 -1.38 15.98
N SER A 143 27.70 -1.85 15.66
CA SER A 143 28.88 -0.98 15.61
C SER A 143 28.71 0.08 14.51
N ILE A 144 29.46 1.18 14.59
CA ILE A 144 29.40 2.26 13.59
C ILE A 144 29.65 1.72 12.17
N GLY A 145 30.65 0.86 12.01
CA GLY A 145 30.99 0.24 10.72
C GLY A 145 29.89 -0.70 10.20
N LEU A 146 29.29 -1.50 11.09
CA LEU A 146 28.21 -2.41 10.71
C LEU A 146 26.93 -1.64 10.35
N LYS A 147 26.54 -0.63 11.15
CA LYS A 147 25.40 0.25 10.85
C LYS A 147 25.58 0.92 9.48
N LYS A 148 26.80 1.38 9.17
CA LYS A 148 27.11 1.96 7.85
C LYS A 148 26.89 0.95 6.71
N LYS A 149 27.49 -0.24 6.80
CA LYS A 149 27.38 -1.28 5.75
C LYS A 149 25.95 -1.81 5.58
N PHE A 150 25.21 -1.91 6.68
CA PHE A 150 23.80 -2.29 6.65
C PHE A 150 22.94 -1.25 5.91
N LYS A 151 23.14 0.04 6.20
CA LYS A 151 22.48 1.13 5.47
C LYS A 151 22.83 1.14 3.98
N GLU A 152 24.11 0.99 3.64
CA GLU A 152 24.57 0.88 2.25
C GLU A 152 23.84 -0.26 1.51
N SER A 153 23.68 -1.43 2.14
CA SER A 153 23.00 -2.58 1.54
C SER A 153 21.52 -2.31 1.24
N ILE A 154 20.79 -1.64 2.14
CA ILE A 154 19.39 -1.24 1.92
C ILE A 154 19.30 -0.23 0.78
N PHE A 155 20.21 0.75 0.74
CA PHE A 155 20.22 1.77 -0.30
C PHE A 155 20.61 1.22 -1.67
N GLU A 156 21.46 0.19 -1.72
CA GLU A 156 21.76 -0.52 -2.96
C GLU A 156 20.51 -1.21 -3.52
N ILE A 157 19.73 -1.90 -2.70
CA ILE A 157 18.47 -2.54 -3.14
C ILE A 157 17.50 -1.50 -3.73
N PHE A 158 17.35 -0.34 -3.08
CA PHE A 158 16.53 0.76 -3.58
C PHE A 158 17.07 1.34 -4.89
N SER A 159 18.39 1.56 -4.97
CA SER A 159 19.05 2.17 -6.13
C SER A 159 19.07 1.27 -7.36
N ILE A 160 19.26 -0.04 -7.16
CA ILE A 160 19.23 -1.04 -8.25
C ILE A 160 17.88 -0.97 -8.95
N ARG A 161 16.77 -0.96 -8.20
CA ARG A 161 15.41 -0.88 -8.74
C ARG A 161 15.11 0.46 -9.43
N CYS A 162 15.65 1.56 -8.92
CA CYS A 162 15.51 2.89 -9.52
C CYS A 162 16.27 3.06 -10.84
N SER A 163 17.46 2.45 -10.96
CA SER A 163 18.29 2.56 -12.17
C SER A 163 17.75 1.75 -13.36
N THR A 164 16.99 0.68 -13.13
CA THR A 164 16.33 -0.11 -14.18
C THR A 164 15.12 0.60 -14.79
N GLN A 165 14.44 1.48 -14.06
CA GLN A 165 13.33 2.29 -14.61
C GLN A 165 13.78 3.39 -15.59
N LYS A 166 15.08 3.72 -15.66
CA LYS A 166 15.62 4.65 -16.65
C LYS A 166 15.87 4.04 -18.04
N ARG A 167 15.56 2.76 -18.26
CA ARG A 167 15.85 2.04 -19.51
C ARG A 167 14.63 1.70 -20.38
N ASN A 168 13.45 2.20 -20.07
CA ASN A 168 12.27 2.12 -20.94
C ASN A 168 11.78 3.52 -21.30
#